data_AF-A0A482T0W3-F1
#
_entry.id   AF-A0A482T0W3-F1
#
_cell.length_a   1.000
_cell.length_b   1.000
_cell.length_c   1.000
_cell.angle_alpha   90.00
_cell.angle_beta   90.00
_cell.angle_gamma   90.00
#
_symmetry.space_group_name_H-M   'P 1'
#
loop_
_entity.id
_entity.type
_entity.pdbx_description
1 polymer ?
#
loop_
_entity_poly.entity_id
_entity_poly.type
_entity_poly.pdbx_seq_one_letter_code
_entity_poly.pdbx_strand_id
1 'polypeptide(L)'
;MTAEDDGPTDDPYCLDLPRGWTADTDGETTTYERPDGTLRIEITEFSRGLSLYWWVDVYERNGDDWTQIEVGLGTSFTSADDAAAAVQSYLDETERSGESTQREQLGVESR
;
A
#
# COMPACT_ATOMS: atom_id res chain seq x y z
N MET A 1 -14.69 18.58 23.97
CA MET A 1 -14.70 18.84 22.52
C MET A 1 -13.39 18.27 21.99
N THR A 2 -13.39 16.98 21.68
CA THR A 2 -12.38 16.34 20.85
C THR A 2 -13.16 15.27 20.12
N ALA A 3 -13.31 15.43 18.81
CA ALA A 3 -13.94 14.43 17.97
C ALA A 3 -12.96 13.25 17.89
N GLU A 4 -13.28 12.16 18.58
CA GLU A 4 -12.76 10.85 18.20
C GLU A 4 -13.62 10.40 17.02
N ASP A 5 -13.35 11.00 15.86
CA ASP A 5 -13.85 10.52 14.58
C ASP A 5 -12.99 9.31 14.21
N ASP A 6 -13.21 8.21 14.94
CA ASP A 6 -12.82 6.86 14.51
C ASP A 6 -13.84 6.45 13.43
N GLY A 7 -13.87 7.25 12.35
CA GLY A 7 -14.67 6.97 11.17
C GLY A 7 -14.27 5.61 10.64
N PRO A 8 -15.20 4.87 10.00
CA PRO A 8 -14.82 3.65 9.30
C PRO A 8 -13.60 3.97 8.45
N THR A 9 -12.61 3.09 8.44
CA THR A 9 -11.58 3.05 7.41
C THR A 9 -12.32 2.95 6.08
N ASP A 10 -12.73 4.09 5.54
CA ASP A 10 -13.46 4.23 4.28
C ASP A 10 -12.40 4.11 3.21
N ASP A 11 -11.85 2.90 3.12
CA ASP A 11 -10.92 2.55 2.07
C ASP A 11 -11.70 2.63 0.75
N PRO A 12 -11.46 3.66 -0.08
CA PRO A 12 -12.26 3.89 -1.27
C PRO A 12 -12.01 2.84 -2.35
N TYR A 13 -10.96 2.02 -2.18
CA TYR A 13 -10.58 0.96 -3.10
C TYR A 13 -10.93 -0.44 -2.58
N CYS A 14 -11.52 -0.56 -1.38
CA CYS A 14 -11.96 -1.84 -0.78
C CYS A 14 -10.90 -2.96 -0.85
N LEU A 15 -9.65 -2.62 -0.58
CA LEU A 15 -8.53 -3.54 -0.47
C LEU A 15 -8.65 -4.42 0.78
N ASP A 16 -8.25 -5.67 0.64
CA ASP A 16 -8.05 -6.57 1.78
C ASP A 16 -6.69 -6.26 2.39
N LEU A 17 -6.69 -5.31 3.34
CA LEU A 17 -5.48 -4.82 3.98
C LEU A 17 -4.94 -5.83 5.00
N PRO A 18 -3.63 -6.15 4.97
CA PRO A 18 -3.03 -7.01 5.97
C PRO A 18 -3.17 -6.44 7.39
N ARG A 19 -3.08 -7.31 8.39
CA ARG A 19 -3.35 -6.92 9.78
C ARG A 19 -2.50 -5.73 10.23
N GLY A 20 -3.18 -4.68 10.68
CA GLY A 20 -2.56 -3.49 11.27
C GLY A 20 -2.18 -2.42 10.25
N TRP A 21 -2.38 -2.67 8.95
CA TRP A 21 -2.28 -1.60 7.96
C TRP A 21 -3.40 -0.59 8.16
N THR A 22 -3.11 0.65 7.81
CA THR A 22 -4.06 1.75 7.87
C THR A 22 -4.22 2.35 6.48
N ALA A 23 -5.45 2.76 6.14
CA ALA A 23 -5.73 3.60 4.97
C ALA A 23 -6.06 5.02 5.45
N ASP A 24 -5.48 6.01 4.79
CA ASP A 24 -5.75 7.44 4.99
C ASP A 24 -5.98 8.08 3.62
N THR A 25 -7.06 8.84 3.47
CA THR A 25 -7.38 9.50 2.21
C THR A 25 -7.32 11.02 2.40
N ASP A 26 -6.39 11.66 1.69
CA ASP A 26 -6.24 13.12 1.62
C ASP A 26 -6.48 13.59 0.18
N GLY A 27 -7.66 14.17 -0.04
CA GLY A 27 -8.04 14.70 -1.35
C GLY A 27 -8.11 13.62 -2.44
N GLU A 28 -7.18 13.68 -3.39
CA GLU A 28 -7.10 12.76 -4.53
C GLU A 28 -6.15 11.57 -4.27
N THR A 29 -5.48 11.54 -3.10
CA THR A 29 -4.51 10.50 -2.76
C THR A 29 -5.01 9.66 -1.60
N THR A 30 -4.95 8.34 -1.74
CA THR A 30 -5.16 7.38 -0.65
C THR A 30 -3.85 6.68 -0.34
N THR A 31 -3.41 6.79 0.90
CA THR A 31 -2.16 6.27 1.43
C THR A 31 -2.44 5.07 2.33
N TYR A 32 -1.83 3.94 2.02
CA TYR A 32 -1.81 2.75 2.85
C TYR A 32 -0.46 2.62 3.51
N GLU A 33 -0.42 2.55 4.83
CA GLU A 33 0.83 2.44 5.58
C GLU A 33 0.85 1.18 6.44
N ARG A 34 1.99 0.50 6.42
CA ARG A 34 2.27 -0.66 7.27
C ARG A 34 2.41 -0.19 8.73
N PRO A 35 1.96 -0.97 9.74
CA PRO A 35 2.05 -0.58 11.15
C PRO A 35 3.47 -0.34 11.67
N ASP A 36 4.47 -1.00 11.08
CA ASP A 36 5.88 -0.81 11.43
C ASP A 36 6.46 0.50 10.87
N GLY A 37 5.70 1.22 10.03
CA GLY A 37 6.09 2.48 9.41
C GLY A 37 7.22 2.33 8.38
N THR A 38 7.43 1.13 7.83
CA THR A 38 8.54 0.83 6.90
C THR A 38 8.11 0.80 5.44
N LEU A 39 6.82 0.65 5.15
CA LEU A 39 6.29 0.48 3.81
C LEU A 39 5.01 1.30 3.69
N ARG A 40 4.89 2.01 2.57
CA ARG A 40 3.76 2.85 2.24
C ARG A 40 3.40 2.67 0.77
N ILE A 41 2.11 2.61 0.47
CA ILE A 41 1.56 2.54 -0.89
C ILE A 41 0.62 3.72 -1.06
N GLU A 42 0.71 4.45 -2.17
CA GLU A 42 -0.15 5.60 -2.44
C GLU A 42 -0.88 5.40 -3.76
N ILE A 43 -2.20 5.49 -3.76
CA ILE A 43 -3.03 5.57 -4.96
C ILE A 43 -3.41 7.03 -5.16
N THR A 44 -2.92 7.66 -6.22
CA THR A 44 -3.23 9.04 -6.57
C THR A 44 -4.13 9.10 -7.80
N GLU A 45 -5.33 9.65 -7.62
CA GLU A 45 -6.24 10.01 -8.69
C GLU A 45 -5.77 11.32 -9.35
N PHE A 46 -5.80 11.37 -10.69
CA PHE A 46 -5.51 12.61 -11.41
C PHE A 46 -6.26 12.68 -12.73
N SER A 47 -6.65 13.89 -13.10
CA SER A 47 -7.32 14.16 -14.37
C SER A 47 -6.32 14.50 -15.47
N ARG A 48 -6.46 13.91 -16.66
CA ARG A 48 -5.74 14.32 -17.87
C ARG A 48 -6.70 14.50 -19.04
N GLY A 49 -7.04 15.76 -19.32
CA GLY A 49 -8.06 16.10 -20.30
C GLY A 49 -9.46 15.88 -19.75
N LEU A 50 -10.24 15.00 -20.39
CA LEU A 50 -11.60 14.60 -19.95
C LEU A 50 -11.62 13.20 -19.32
N SER A 51 -10.44 12.62 -19.10
CA SER A 51 -10.28 11.27 -18.59
C SER A 51 -9.59 11.31 -17.22
N LEU A 52 -10.06 10.43 -16.34
CA LEU A 52 -9.51 10.19 -15.01
C LEU A 52 -8.50 9.05 -15.09
N TYR A 53 -7.43 9.16 -14.32
CA TYR A 53 -6.35 8.20 -14.26
C TYR A 53 -5.95 7.99 -12.80
N TRP A 54 -5.34 6.84 -12.53
CA TRP A 54 -4.79 6.51 -11.22
C TRP A 54 -3.33 6.15 -11.36
N TRP A 55 -2.52 6.63 -10.43
CA TRP A 55 -1.13 6.25 -10.29
C TRP A 55 -0.96 5.52 -8.96
N VAL A 56 -0.13 4.48 -8.94
CA VAL A 56 0.20 3.75 -7.70
C VAL A 56 1.69 3.87 -7.44
N ASP A 57 2.08 4.40 -6.29
CA ASP A 57 3.46 4.52 -5.88
C ASP A 57 3.74 3.68 -4.64
N VAL A 58 4.91 3.05 -4.59
CA VAL A 58 5.36 2.27 -3.43
C VAL A 58 6.62 2.90 -2.86
N TYR A 59 6.59 3.16 -1.56
CA TYR A 59 7.67 3.75 -0.81
C TYR A 59 8.14 2.82 0.29
N GLU A 60 9.45 2.65 0.39
CA GLU A 60 10.10 2.00 1.52
C GLU A 60 10.82 3.05 2.37
N ARG A 61 10.64 2.97 3.68
CA ARG A 61 11.32 3.84 4.62
C ARG A 61 12.74 3.35 4.87
N ASN A 62 13.71 4.20 4.56
CA ASN A 62 15.12 3.96 4.82
C ASN A 62 15.62 5.00 5.83
N GLY A 63 15.51 4.66 7.13
CA GLY A 63 15.78 5.59 8.22
C GLY A 63 14.65 6.62 8.39
N ASP A 64 14.98 7.89 8.20
CA ASP A 64 14.01 9.00 8.29
C ASP A 64 13.41 9.39 6.92
N ASP A 65 13.94 8.83 5.83
CA ASP A 65 13.55 9.17 4.46
C ASP A 65 12.70 8.07 3.82
N TRP A 66 11.67 8.50 3.08
CA TRP A 66 10.90 7.62 2.20
C TRP A 66 11.55 7.56 0.83
N THR A 67 11.92 6.35 0.41
CA THR A 67 12.45 6.10 -0.94
C THR A 67 11.36 5.45 -1.76
N GLN A 68 11.00 6.07 -2.87
CA GLN A 68 10.13 5.46 -3.86
C GLN A 68 10.88 4.29 -4.51
N ILE A 69 10.42 3.07 -4.28
CA ILE A 69 11.06 1.85 -4.79
C ILE A 69 10.37 1.33 -6.04
N GLU A 70 9.11 1.71 -6.25
CA GLU A 70 8.35 1.35 -7.45
C GLU A 70 7.54 2.56 -7.92
N VAL A 71 7.84 3.00 -9.15
CA VAL A 71 7.28 4.19 -9.79
C VAL A 71 6.15 3.75 -10.70
N GLY A 72 4.93 3.65 -10.18
CA GLY A 72 3.86 2.94 -10.88
C GLY A 72 4.15 1.45 -10.86
N LEU A 73 3.18 0.62 -10.50
CA LEU A 73 3.15 -0.81 -10.85
C LEU A 73 3.09 -1.00 -12.39
N GLY A 74 4.02 -0.41 -13.14
CA GLY A 74 4.16 -0.43 -14.59
C GLY A 74 3.66 0.79 -15.35
N THR A 75 2.48 1.37 -15.02
CA THR A 75 1.87 2.50 -15.76
C THR A 75 0.73 3.15 -14.97
N SER A 76 0.29 4.36 -15.37
CA SER A 76 -1.00 4.92 -14.92
C SER A 76 -2.18 4.03 -15.38
N PHE A 77 -3.13 3.79 -14.50
CA PHE A 77 -4.36 3.03 -14.75
C PHE A 77 -5.48 3.94 -15.27
N THR A 78 -6.42 3.37 -16.04
CA THR A 78 -7.60 4.09 -16.56
C THR A 78 -8.88 3.77 -15.80
N SER A 79 -8.79 2.96 -14.74
CA SER A 79 -9.91 2.57 -13.88
C SER A 79 -9.42 2.39 -12.45
N ALA A 80 -10.22 2.78 -11.46
CA ALA A 80 -9.93 2.58 -10.04
C ALA A 80 -9.78 1.10 -9.67
N ASP A 81 -10.59 0.22 -10.26
CA ASP A 81 -10.56 -1.24 -10.03
C ASP A 81 -9.23 -1.87 -10.45
N ASP A 82 -8.64 -1.41 -11.56
CA ASP A 82 -7.35 -1.87 -12.08
C ASP A 82 -6.21 -1.44 -11.15
N ALA A 83 -6.25 -0.19 -10.66
CA ALA A 83 -5.30 0.31 -9.67
C ALA A 83 -5.40 -0.46 -8.34
N ALA A 84 -6.63 -0.72 -7.87
CA ALA A 84 -6.88 -1.49 -6.67
C ALA A 84 -6.37 -2.95 -6.81
N ALA A 85 -6.65 -3.60 -7.94
CA ALA A 85 -6.19 -4.95 -8.21
C ALA A 85 -4.65 -5.04 -8.26
N ALA A 86 -3.99 -4.03 -8.81
CA ALA A 86 -2.52 -3.95 -8.82
C ALA A 86 -1.97 -3.86 -7.38
N VAL A 87 -2.53 -2.99 -6.54
CA VAL A 87 -2.14 -2.88 -5.13
C VAL A 87 -2.42 -4.19 -4.38
N GLN A 88 -3.58 -4.80 -4.58
CA GLN A 88 -3.93 -6.07 -3.94
C GLN A 88 -2.94 -7.18 -4.30
N SER A 89 -2.53 -7.27 -5.58
CA SER A 89 -1.51 -8.23 -6.02
C SER A 89 -0.19 -7.98 -5.30
N TYR A 90 0.25 -6.72 -5.22
CA TYR A 90 1.47 -6.34 -4.52
C TYR A 90 1.43 -6.69 -3.02
N LEU A 91 0.28 -6.48 -2.36
CA LEU A 91 0.06 -6.86 -0.97
C LEU A 91 0.17 -8.39 -0.77
N ASP A 92 -0.50 -9.19 -1.60
CA ASP A 92 -0.43 -10.67 -1.57
C ASP A 92 1.02 -11.17 -1.77
N GLU A 93 1.77 -10.55 -2.68
CA GLU A 93 3.18 -10.89 -2.92
C GLU A 93 4.09 -10.50 -1.75
N THR A 94 3.84 -9.35 -1.12
CA THR A 94 4.59 -8.88 0.05
C THR A 94 4.34 -9.76 1.27
N GLU A 95 3.10 -10.21 1.49
CA GLU A 95 2.79 -11.17 2.55
C GLU A 95 3.51 -12.50 2.34
N ARG A 96 3.49 -13.05 1.11
CA ARG A 96 4.24 -14.27 0.78
C ARG A 96 5.75 -14.13 0.93
N SER A 97 6.29 -12.96 0.58
CA SER A 97 7.73 -12.69 0.71
C SER A 97 8.16 -12.50 2.17
N GLY A 98 7.33 -11.86 3.00
CA GLY A 98 7.55 -11.72 4.44
C GLY A 98 7.55 -13.07 5.18
N GLU A 99 6.74 -14.04 4.73
CA GLU A 99 6.77 -15.41 5.26
C GLU A 99 8.04 -16.19 4.87
N SER A 100 8.66 -15.83 3.74
CA SER A 100 9.85 -16.53 3.22
C SER A 100 11.10 -16.24 4.06
N THR A 101 11.25 -15.02 4.59
CA THR A 101 12.37 -14.67 5.49
C THR A 101 12.28 -15.32 6.88
N GLN A 102 11.09 -15.78 7.30
CA GLN A 102 10.90 -16.39 8.61
C GLN A 102 11.20 -17.91 8.62
N ARG A 103 11.12 -18.60 7.48
CA ARG A 103 11.36 -20.06 7.41
C ARG A 103 12.83 -20.48 7.36
N GLU A 104 13.74 -19.57 7.03
CA GLU A 104 15.18 -19.86 7.03
C GLU A 104 15.87 -19.71 8.40
N GLN A 105 15.19 -19.13 9.41
CA GLN A 105 15.74 -18.98 10.77
C GLN A 105 15.39 -20.11 11.75
N LEU A 106 14.57 -21.10 11.36
CA LEU A 106 14.21 -22.25 12.20
C LEU A 106 14.93 -23.55 11.81
N GLY A 107 15.96 -23.46 10.98
CA GLY A 107 16.65 -24.61 10.37
C GLY A 107 18.11 -24.80 10.74
N VAL A 108 18.60 -24.25 11.86
CA VAL A 108 19.93 -24.60 12.38
C VAL A 108 19.80 -24.83 13.87
N GLU A 109 19.34 -26.01 14.28
CA GLU A 109 19.79 -26.72 15.48
C GLU A 109 19.25 -28.16 15.40
N SER A 110 20.01 -29.10 14.83
CA SER A 110 19.96 -30.51 15.23
C SER A 110 21.13 -31.31 14.63
N ARG A 111 22.17 -31.36 15.46
CA ARG A 111 23.10 -32.48 15.70
C ARG A 111 24.29 -32.71 14.80
#